data_AF-A0A6A5YGT2-F1
#
_entry.id   AF-A0A6A5YGT2-F1
#
_cell.length_a   1.000
_cell.length_b   1.000
_cell.length_c   1.000
_cell.angle_alpha   90.00
_cell.angle_beta   90.00
_cell.angle_gamma   90.00
#
_symmetry.space_group_name_H-M   'P 1'
#
loop_
_entity.id
_entity.type
_entity.pdbx_description
1 polymer ?
#
loop_
_entity_poly.entity_id
_entity_poly.type
_entity_poly.pdbx_seq_one_letter_code
_entity_poly.pdbx_strand_id
1 'polypeptide(L)' 'LHLAAARGDVRSVKELLEGGSDVNAQDAMGRTALYLAVLRDHEEVVRTLLERGAGI' A
#
# COMPACT_ATOMS: atom_id res chain seq x y z
N LEU A 1 -5.70 1.59 3.44
CA LEU A 1 -4.59 1.13 2.59
C LEU A 1 -3.65 0.14 3.31
N HIS A 2 -3.10 0.49 4.49
CA HIS A 2 -2.19 -0.36 5.28
C HIS A 2 -2.60 -1.83 5.45
N LEU A 3 -3.84 -2.10 5.89
CA LEU A 3 -4.31 -3.47 6.12
C LEU A 3 -4.41 -4.29 4.83
N ALA A 4 -4.89 -3.69 3.74
CA ALA A 4 -4.94 -4.35 2.44
C ALA A 4 -3.53 -4.68 1.94
N ALA A 5 -2.60 -3.74 2.10
CA ALA A 5 -1.21 -3.93 1.72
C ALA A 5 -0.50 -5.02 2.54
N ALA A 6 -0.70 -5.05 3.87
CA ALA A 6 -0.13 -6.07 4.74
C ALA A 6 -0.68 -7.48 4.46
N ARG A 7 -1.90 -7.58 3.92
CA ARG A 7 -2.56 -8.83 3.53
C ARG A 7 -2.22 -9.29 2.11
N GLY A 8 -1.59 -8.46 1.29
CA GLY A 8 -1.36 -8.76 -0.13
C GLY A 8 -2.62 -8.63 -0.99
N ASP A 9 -3.65 -7.95 -0.51
CA ASP A 9 -4.93 -7.82 -1.22
C ASP A 9 -4.88 -6.70 -2.26
N VAL A 10 -4.38 -7.04 -3.46
CA VAL A 10 -4.22 -6.12 -4.58
C VAL A 10 -5.54 -5.48 -5.01
N ARG A 11 -6.66 -6.21 -4.93
CA ARG A 11 -7.98 -5.67 -5.34
C ARG A 11 -8.41 -4.55 -4.40
N SER A 12 -8.37 -4.81 -3.10
CA SER A 12 -8.66 -3.80 -2.09
C SER A 12 -7.69 -2.60 -2.17
N VAL A 13 -6.41 -2.83 -2.47
CA VAL A 13 -5.44 -1.74 -2.68
C VAL A 13 -5.85 -0.85 -3.85
N LYS A 14 -6.21 -1.42 -5.00
CA LYS A 14 -6.63 -0.67 -6.19
C LYS A 14 -7.90 0.13 -5.93
N GLU A 15 -8.92 -0.48 -5.35
CA GLU A 15 -10.19 0.17 -5.01
C GLU A 15 -9.99 1.34 -4.04
N LEU A 16 -9.18 1.14 -3.00
CA LEU A 16 -8.89 2.19 -2.01
C LEU A 16 -8.15 3.39 -2.63
N LEU A 17 -7.20 3.13 -3.53
CA LEU A 17 -6.45 4.18 -4.23
C LEU A 17 -7.33 4.91 -5.26
N GLU A 18 -8.21 4.20 -5.96
CA GLU A 18 -9.21 4.81 -6.85
C GLU A 18 -10.23 5.67 -6.08
N GLY A 19 -10.55 5.29 -4.84
CA GLY A 19 -11.33 6.08 -3.90
C GLY A 19 -10.61 7.32 -3.33
N GLY A 20 -9.40 7.64 -3.80
CA GLY A 20 -8.65 8.83 -3.37
C GLY A 20 -7.92 8.66 -2.03
N SER A 21 -7.65 7.43 -1.60
CA SER A 21 -6.79 7.21 -0.43
C SER A 21 -5.40 7.80 -0.69
N ASP A 22 -4.86 8.50 0.31
CA ASP A 22 -3.46 8.94 0.27
C ASP A 22 -2.52 7.71 0.30
N VAL A 23 -1.77 7.54 -0.79
CA VAL A 23 -0.82 6.44 -1.00
C VAL A 23 0.34 6.48 0.00
N ASN A 24 0.68 7.67 0.51
CA ASN A 24 1.79 7.92 1.43
C ASN A 24 1.35 8.11 2.88
N ALA A 25 0.06 7.91 3.17
CA ALA A 25 -0.44 7.95 4.54
C ALA A 25 0.39 7.03 5.44
N GLN A 26 0.71 7.53 6.63
CA GLN A 26 1.44 6.79 7.65
C GLN A 26 0.48 6.27 8.72
N ASP A 27 0.75 5.07 9.23
CA ASP A 27 0.09 4.55 10.42
C ASP A 27 0.65 5.16 11.71
N ALA A 28 0.12 4.74 12.87
CA ALA A 28 0.56 5.25 14.18
C ALA A 28 2.05 4.98 14.52
N MET A 29 2.73 4.13 13.74
CA MET A 29 4.16 3.83 13.89
C MET A 29 5.00 4.50 12.79
N GLY A 30 4.41 5.39 11.97
CA GLY A 30 5.10 6.05 10.87
C GLY A 30 5.31 5.16 9.63
N ARG A 31 4.66 3.99 9.56
CA ARG A 31 4.83 3.05 8.44
C ARG A 31 3.84 3.37 7.34
N THR A 32 4.28 3.29 6.09
CA THR A 32 3.42 3.42 4.90
C THR A 32 2.83 2.07 4.50
N ALA A 33 1.83 2.09 3.61
CA ALA A 33 1.33 0.87 2.99
C ALA A 33 2.41 0.12 2.21
N LEU A 34 3.33 0.84 1.55
CA LEU A 34 4.46 0.27 0.82
C LEU A 34 5.40 -0.49 1.76
N TYR A 35 5.75 0.09 2.91
CA TYR A 35 6.58 -0.57 3.92
C TYR A 35 5.98 -1.92 4.34
N LEU A 36 4.68 -1.97 4.62
CA LEU A 36 4.01 -3.20 5.04
C LEU A 36 3.95 -4.25 3.93
N ALA A 37 3.80 -3.84 2.68
CA ALA A 37 3.82 -4.76 1.54
C ALA A 37 5.21 -5.38 1.32
N VAL A 38 6.27 -4.55 1.38
CA VAL A 38 7.66 -5.01 1.26
C VAL A 38 8.04 -5.95 2.40
N LEU A 39 7.71 -5.59 3.64
CA LEU A 39 8.01 -6.41 4.83
C LEU A 39 7.39 -7.82 4.75
N ARG A 40 6.30 -7.98 3.99
CA ARG A 40 5.52 -9.21 3.88
C ARG A 40 5.64 -9.90 2.52
N ASP A 41 6.56 -9.42 1.66
CA ASP A 41 6.87 -9.98 0.34
C ASP A 41 5.69 -9.99 -0.65
N HIS A 42 4.83 -8.96 -0.59
CA HIS A 42 3.67 -8.84 -1.48
C HIS A 42 4.01 -8.06 -2.75
N GLU A 43 4.75 -8.67 -3.68
CA GLU A 43 5.32 -8.01 -4.87
C GLU A 43 4.26 -7.27 -5.72
N GLU A 44 3.10 -7.88 -5.97
CA GLU A 44 2.07 -7.24 -6.81
C GLU A 44 1.47 -6.00 -6.15
N VAL A 45 1.33 -6.01 -4.82
CA VAL A 45 0.93 -4.82 -4.06
C VAL A 45 2.02 -3.75 -4.10
N VAL A 46 3.29 -4.13 -3.92
CA VAL A 46 4.43 -3.22 -4.02
C VAL A 46 4.42 -2.50 -5.36
N ARG A 47 4.28 -3.26 -6.45
CA ARG A 47 4.19 -2.71 -7.80
C ARG A 47 3.01 -1.74 -7.96
N THR A 48 1.82 -2.15 -7.52
CA THR A 48 0.61 -1.32 -7.59
C THR A 48 0.80 -0.01 -6.81
N LEU A 49 1.42 -0.04 -5.64
CA LEU A 49 1.66 1.16 -4.83
C LEU A 49 2.69 2.10 -5.50
N LEU A 50 3.79 1.56 -6.05
CA LEU A 50 4.80 2.34 -6.76
C LEU A 50 4.24 3.00 -8.02
N GLU A 51 3.43 2.27 -8.81
CA GLU A 51 2.73 2.82 -9.98
C GLU A 51 1.80 3.98 -9.65
N ARG A 52 1.29 4.01 -8.41
CA ARG A 52 0.39 5.04 -7.89
C ARG A 52 1.15 6.16 -7.14
N GLY A 53 2.48 6.19 -7.22
CA GLY A 53 3.32 7.25 -6.67
C GLY A 53 3.63 7.10 -5.18
N ALA A 54 3.59 5.88 -4.63
CA ALA A 54 4.10 5.63 -3.28
C ALA A 54 5.58 6.04 -3.18
N GLY A 55 5.89 6.91 -2.22
CA GLY A 55 7.24 7.33 -1.90
C GLY A 55 8.00 6.24 -1.14
N ILE A 56 9.31 6.21 -1.38
CA ILE A 56 10.28 5.40 -0.65
C ILE A 56 10.65 6.10 0.66
#